data_AF-K1S5U4-F1
#
_entry.id   AF-K1S5U4-F1
#
_cell.length_a   1.000
_cell.length_b   1.000
_cell.length_c   1.000
_cell.angle_alpha   90.00
_cell.angle_beta   90.00
_cell.angle_gamma   90.00
#
_symmetry.space_group_name_H-M   'P 1'
#
loop_
_entity.id
_entity.type
_entity.pdbx_description
1 polymer ?
#
loop_
_entity_poly.entity_id
_entity_poly.type
_entity_poly.pdbx_seq_one_letter_code
_entity_poly.pdbx_strand_id
1 'polypeptide(L)'
;MLPALLVWSLPLLFVIHDAEEVLFLPSWLRRNRGLLVRRVPSAMRRVVLALPDLPRRVFAAMAGEELALLLLVAALASGADLIHPWLALYLAFGVHLLLHVGQCLVVRCWLPVVASS
;
A
#
# COMPACT_ATOMS: atom_id res chain seq x y z
N MET A 1 1.36 2.49 -27.53
CA MET A 1 0.09 2.62 -26.79
C MET A 1 -0.13 1.37 -25.95
N LEU A 2 -0.04 1.47 -24.63
CA LEU A 2 -0.46 0.38 -23.75
C LEU A 2 -1.96 0.13 -23.86
N PRO A 3 -2.45 -1.10 -23.63
CA PRO A 3 -3.87 -1.34 -23.49
C PRO A 3 -4.45 -0.46 -22.38
N ALA A 4 -5.57 0.23 -22.64
CA ALA A 4 -6.22 1.08 -21.65
C ALA A 4 -6.50 0.32 -20.34
N LEU A 5 -6.91 -0.95 -20.44
CA LEU A 5 -7.13 -1.83 -19.29
C LEU A 5 -5.88 -1.95 -18.40
N LEU A 6 -4.69 -2.01 -18.99
CA LEU A 6 -3.44 -2.11 -18.23
C LEU A 6 -3.15 -0.80 -17.50
N VAL A 7 -3.26 0.35 -18.18
CA VAL A 7 -3.00 1.67 -17.58
C VAL A 7 -3.91 1.93 -16.38
N TRP A 8 -5.20 1.65 -16.54
CA TRP A 8 -6.22 1.87 -15.51
C TRP A 8 -6.24 0.78 -14.42
N SER A 9 -5.57 -0.36 -14.63
CA SER A 9 -5.44 -1.38 -13.58
C SER A 9 -4.71 -0.87 -12.34
N LEU A 10 -3.72 0.02 -12.52
CA LEU A 10 -2.93 0.56 -11.40
C LEU A 10 -3.77 1.32 -10.37
N PRO A 11 -4.48 2.41 -10.72
CA PRO A 11 -5.33 3.11 -9.75
C PRO A 11 -6.46 2.23 -9.22
N LEU A 12 -7.00 1.30 -10.02
CA LEU A 12 -8.05 0.38 -9.56
C LEU A 12 -7.53 -0.57 -8.46
N LEU A 13 -6.39 -1.23 -8.70
CA LEU A 13 -5.77 -2.12 -7.73
C LEU A 13 -5.35 -1.36 -6.47
N PHE A 14 -4.83 -0.14 -6.63
CA PHE A 14 -4.52 0.73 -5.51
C PHE A 14 -5.75 1.01 -4.63
N VAL A 15 -6.90 1.36 -5.23
CA VAL A 15 -8.12 1.62 -4.44
C VAL A 15 -8.56 0.40 -3.65
N ILE A 16 -8.54 -0.80 -4.25
CA ILE A 16 -8.95 -2.03 -3.57
C ILE A 16 -8.01 -2.32 -2.39
N HIS A 17 -6.70 -2.28 -2.66
CA HIS A 17 -5.64 -2.54 -1.69
C HIS A 17 -5.66 -1.54 -0.54
N ASP A 18 -5.66 -0.25 -0.88
CA ASP A 18 -5.57 0.82 0.10
C ASP A 18 -6.87 0.98 0.90
N ALA A 19 -8.03 0.70 0.33
CA ALA A 19 -9.28 0.63 1.08
C ALA A 19 -9.21 -0.42 2.20
N GLU A 20 -8.60 -1.58 1.95
CA GLU A 20 -8.36 -2.59 2.99
C GLU A 20 -7.45 -2.02 4.10
N GLU A 21 -6.33 -1.39 3.73
CA GLU A 21 -5.42 -0.78 4.70
C GLU A 21 -6.10 0.31 5.51
N VAL A 22 -6.78 1.26 4.86
CA VAL A 22 -7.53 2.35 5.50
C VAL A 22 -8.52 1.79 6.50
N LEU A 23 -9.22 0.70 6.19
CA LEU A 23 -10.28 0.13 7.03
C LEU A 23 -9.75 -0.70 8.21
N PHE A 24 -8.64 -1.41 8.04
CA PHE A 24 -8.21 -2.39 9.04
C PHE A 24 -6.87 -2.07 9.70
N LEU A 25 -5.90 -1.52 8.95
CA LEU A 25 -4.51 -1.38 9.38
C LEU A 25 -4.35 -0.56 10.67
N PRO A 26 -4.95 0.65 10.84
CA PRO A 26 -4.76 1.43 12.07
C PRO A 26 -5.22 0.69 13.33
N SER A 27 -6.36 0.00 13.23
CA SER A 27 -6.91 -0.77 14.35
C SER A 27 -6.11 -2.03 14.65
N TRP A 28 -5.62 -2.69 13.61
CA TRP A 28 -4.81 -3.88 13.72
C TRP A 28 -3.43 -3.57 14.34
N LEU A 29 -2.77 -2.49 13.90
CA LEU A 29 -1.49 -2.05 14.43
C LEU A 29 -1.57 -1.75 15.94
N ARG A 30 -2.60 -1.02 16.38
CA ARG A 30 -2.80 -0.74 17.81
C ARG A 30 -2.94 -2.01 18.64
N ARG A 31 -3.70 -2.99 18.17
CA ARG A 31 -3.94 -4.26 18.89
C ARG A 31 -2.72 -5.18 18.88
N ASN A 32 -1.93 -5.18 17.80
CA ASN A 32 -0.84 -6.12 17.58
C ASN A 32 0.56 -5.55 17.78
N ARG A 33 0.70 -4.31 18.29
CA ARG A 33 2.01 -3.66 18.47
C ARG A 33 2.99 -4.49 19.30
N GLY A 34 2.53 -5.10 20.39
CA GLY A 34 3.35 -5.98 21.21
C GLY A 34 3.80 -7.26 20.48
N LEU A 35 2.95 -7.80 19.60
CA LEU A 35 3.27 -8.94 18.74
C LEU A 35 4.35 -8.55 17.73
N LEU A 36 4.18 -7.41 17.06
CA LEU A 36 5.13 -6.90 16.07
C LEU A 36 6.52 -6.74 16.67
N VAL A 37 6.65 -6.05 17.80
CA VAL A 37 7.95 -5.84 18.48
C VAL A 37 8.65 -7.17 18.80
N ARG A 38 7.89 -8.22 19.12
CA ARG A 38 8.46 -9.55 19.43
C ARG A 38 8.89 -10.32 18.18
N ARG A 39 8.12 -10.24 17.09
CA ARG A 39 8.30 -11.08 15.90
C ARG A 39 9.19 -10.46 14.82
N VAL A 40 9.30 -9.13 14.75
CA VAL A 40 10.20 -8.50 13.77
C VAL A 40 11.68 -8.67 14.12
N PRO A 41 12.58 -8.69 13.13
CA PRO A 41 14.02 -8.65 13.34
C PRO A 41 14.44 -7.50 14.26
N SER A 42 15.50 -7.70 15.05
CA SER A 42 16.00 -6.69 16.01
C SER A 42 16.28 -5.33 15.37
N ALA A 43 16.80 -5.32 14.14
CA ALA A 43 17.03 -4.10 13.35
C ALA A 43 15.76 -3.29 13.09
N MET A 44 14.61 -3.94 12.95
CA MET A 44 13.32 -3.31 12.62
C MET A 44 12.49 -2.92 13.85
N ARG A 45 12.90 -3.34 15.06
CA ARG A 45 12.15 -3.02 16.30
C ARG A 45 12.01 -1.53 16.54
N ARG A 46 13.06 -0.75 16.25
CA ARG A 46 13.02 0.72 16.35
C ARG A 46 11.97 1.33 15.44
N VAL A 47 11.84 0.80 14.21
CA VAL A 47 10.83 1.26 13.25
C VAL A 47 9.42 0.98 13.78
N VAL A 48 9.14 -0.23 14.24
CA VAL A 48 7.83 -0.60 14.81
C VAL A 48 7.47 0.25 16.05
N LEU A 49 8.46 0.53 16.91
CA LEU A 49 8.26 1.38 18.09
C LEU A 49 8.10 2.86 17.73
N ALA A 50 8.63 3.31 16.60
CA ALA A 50 8.47 4.66 16.10
C ALA A 50 7.18 4.86 15.28
N LEU A 51 6.44 3.78 14.94
CA LEU A 51 5.18 3.90 14.21
C LEU A 51 4.19 4.78 15.00
N PRO A 52 3.72 5.89 14.41
CA PRO A 52 2.74 6.76 15.05
C PRO A 52 1.37 6.09 15.07
N ASP A 53 0.56 6.42 16.07
CA ASP A 53 -0.86 6.05 16.05
C ASP A 53 -1.61 7.00 15.10
N LEU A 54 -1.69 6.58 13.84
CA LEU A 54 -2.33 7.35 12.78
C LEU A 54 -3.86 7.19 12.84
N PRO A 55 -4.62 8.29 13.02
CA PRO A 55 -6.06 8.25 12.90
C PRO A 55 -6.47 7.81 11.49
N ARG A 56 -7.55 7.02 11.39
CA ARG A 56 -8.09 6.54 10.10
C ARG A 56 -8.28 7.65 9.07
N ARG A 57 -8.73 8.83 9.53
CA ARG A 57 -8.97 10.01 8.67
C ARG A 57 -7.70 10.55 8.04
N VAL A 58 -6.60 10.57 8.80
CA VAL A 58 -5.30 11.03 8.30
C VAL A 58 -4.74 10.01 7.31
N PHE A 59 -4.85 8.72 7.64
CA PHE A 59 -4.46 7.65 6.72
C PHE A 59 -5.24 7.70 5.40
N ALA A 60 -6.57 7.86 5.46
CA ALA A 60 -7.42 8.02 4.28
C ALA A 60 -7.10 9.28 3.46
N ALA A 61 -6.67 10.37 4.10
CA ALA A 61 -6.26 11.58 3.38
C ALA A 61 -4.96 11.35 2.60
N MET A 62 -3.95 10.73 3.21
CA MET A 62 -2.70 10.36 2.54
C MET A 62 -2.95 9.43 1.35
N ALA A 63 -3.78 8.40 1.55
CA ALA A 63 -4.23 7.51 0.49
C ALA A 63 -4.93 8.25 -0.66
N GLY A 64 -5.75 9.25 -0.34
CA GLY A 64 -6.42 10.09 -1.33
C GLY A 64 -5.44 10.91 -2.18
N GLU A 65 -4.38 11.44 -1.56
CA GLU A 65 -3.31 12.16 -2.26
C GLU A 65 -2.53 11.23 -3.22
N GLU A 66 -2.20 10.02 -2.77
CA GLU A 66 -1.55 9.00 -3.60
C GLU A 66 -2.44 8.57 -4.77
N LEU A 67 -3.73 8.34 -4.53
CA LEU A 67 -4.69 8.02 -5.58
C LEU A 67 -4.79 9.13 -6.62
N ALA A 68 -4.83 10.40 -6.20
CA ALA A 68 -4.88 11.53 -7.12
C ALA A 68 -3.64 11.58 -8.02
N LEU A 69 -2.45 11.31 -7.47
CA LEU A 69 -1.21 11.19 -8.23
C LEU A 69 -1.26 10.03 -9.25
N LEU A 70 -1.74 8.86 -8.82
CA LEU A 70 -1.87 7.68 -9.69
C LEU A 70 -2.86 7.92 -10.83
N LEU A 71 -4.00 8.58 -10.56
CA LEU A 71 -4.97 8.97 -11.58
C LEU A 71 -4.38 9.96 -12.58
N LEU A 72 -3.64 10.96 -12.11
CA LEU A 72 -2.96 11.93 -12.97
C LEU A 72 -1.95 11.25 -13.90
N VAL A 73 -1.10 10.37 -13.35
CA VAL A 73 -0.08 9.68 -14.14
C VAL A 73 -0.71 8.66 -15.10
N ALA A 74 -1.76 7.96 -14.70
CA ALA A 74 -2.53 7.08 -15.59
C ALA A 74 -3.16 7.86 -16.77
N ALA A 75 -3.74 9.03 -16.50
CA ALA A 75 -4.30 9.89 -17.55
C ALA A 75 -3.20 10.37 -18.52
N LEU A 76 -2.05 10.81 -18.02
CA LEU A 76 -0.91 11.22 -18.84
C LEU A 76 -0.36 10.07 -19.69
N ALA A 77 -0.24 8.86 -19.14
CA ALA A 77 0.19 7.68 -19.88
C ALA A 77 -0.81 7.29 -20.98
N SER A 78 -2.11 7.51 -20.75
CA SER A 78 -3.17 7.22 -21.73
C SER A 78 -3.23 8.22 -22.88
N GLY A 79 -2.93 9.50 -22.63
CA GLY A 79 -3.18 10.60 -23.57
C GLY A 79 -1.92 11.22 -24.19
N ALA A 80 -0.76 11.10 -23.54
CA ALA A 80 0.47 11.79 -23.92
C ALA A 80 1.68 10.85 -24.10
N ASP A 81 1.46 9.53 -24.13
CA ASP A 81 2.49 8.48 -24.25
C ASP A 81 3.63 8.56 -23.20
N LEU A 82 3.36 9.22 -22.07
CA LEU A 82 4.29 9.35 -20.94
C LEU A 82 4.31 8.08 -20.10
N ILE A 83 4.94 7.03 -20.65
CA ILE A 83 4.88 5.69 -20.07
C ILE A 83 5.83 5.47 -18.88
N HIS A 84 6.99 6.14 -18.87
CA HIS A 84 8.02 5.89 -17.85
C HIS A 84 7.57 6.23 -16.41
N PRO A 85 6.90 7.37 -16.15
CA PRO A 85 6.38 7.66 -14.81
C PRO A 85 5.33 6.63 -14.36
N TRP A 86 4.44 6.22 -15.26
CA TRP A 86 3.45 5.19 -14.97
C TRP A 86 4.10 3.85 -14.64
N LEU A 87 5.10 3.44 -15.43
CA LEU A 87 5.83 2.18 -15.19
C LEU A 87 6.59 2.23 -13.85
N ALA A 88 7.20 3.36 -13.51
CA ALA A 88 7.88 3.53 -12.23
C ALA A 88 6.91 3.36 -11.05
N LEU A 89 5.73 3.99 -11.11
CA LEU A 89 4.70 3.84 -10.07
C LEU A 89 4.11 2.42 -10.04
N TYR A 90 3.93 1.78 -11.19
CA TYR A 90 3.47 0.40 -11.27
C TYR A 90 4.46 -0.56 -10.58
N LEU A 91 5.76 -0.42 -10.85
CA LEU A 91 6.80 -1.20 -10.21
C LEU A 91 6.91 -0.90 -8.71
N ALA A 92 6.82 0.37 -8.32
CA ALA A 92 6.81 0.77 -6.92
C ALA A 92 5.63 0.15 -6.15
N PHE A 93 4.43 0.15 -6.75
CA PHE A 93 3.26 -0.51 -6.19
C PHE A 93 3.45 -2.03 -6.09
N GLY A 94 4.03 -2.67 -7.11
CA GLY A 94 4.38 -4.09 -7.05
C GLY A 94 5.36 -4.43 -5.92
N VAL A 95 6.40 -3.62 -5.74
CA VAL A 95 7.35 -3.75 -4.63
C VAL A 95 6.64 -3.58 -3.28
N HIS A 96 5.74 -2.60 -3.16
CA HIS A 96 4.93 -2.39 -1.95
C HIS A 96 4.12 -3.64 -1.58
N LEU A 97 3.44 -4.27 -2.53
CA LEU A 97 2.71 -5.53 -2.30
C LEU A 97 3.65 -6.66 -1.86
N LEU A 98 4.85 -6.77 -2.46
CA LEU A 98 5.85 -7.77 -2.06
C LEU A 98 6.37 -7.54 -0.64
N LEU A 99 6.54 -6.28 -0.22
CA LEU A 99 6.91 -5.94 1.15
C LEU A 99 5.86 -6.44 2.14
N HIS A 100 4.57 -6.27 1.83
CA HIS A 100 3.49 -6.82 2.64
C HIS A 100 3.53 -8.33 2.76
N VAL A 101 3.77 -9.05 1.66
CA VAL A 101 3.96 -10.51 1.70
C VAL A 101 5.12 -10.86 2.62
N GLY A 102 6.26 -10.15 2.51
CA GLY A 102 7.39 -10.32 3.41
C GLY A 102 7.03 -10.08 4.88
N GLN A 103 6.28 -9.01 5.18
CA GLN A 103 5.81 -8.71 6.53
C GLN A 103 4.88 -9.81 7.07
N CYS A 104 3.96 -10.35 6.26
CA CYS A 104 3.10 -11.49 6.61
C CYS A 104 3.92 -12.73 6.98
N LEU A 105 4.95 -13.04 6.19
CA LEU A 105 5.84 -14.19 6.45
C LEU A 105 6.65 -14.02 7.74
N VAL A 106 7.15 -12.82 8.02
CA VAL A 106 7.94 -12.51 9.23
C VAL A 106 7.07 -12.55 10.48
N VAL A 107 5.95 -11.84 10.46
CA VAL A 107 5.08 -11.74 11.64
C VAL A 107 4.22 -12.99 11.78
N ARG A 108 4.13 -13.87 10.76
CA ARG A 108 3.33 -15.11 10.76
C ARG A 108 1.90 -14.86 11.25
N CYS A 109 1.35 -13.74 10.81
CA CYS A 109 -0.01 -13.35 11.08
C CYS A 109 -0.56 -12.69 9.84
N TRP A 110 -1.87 -12.81 9.68
CA TRP A 110 -2.61 -12.03 8.71
C TRP A 110 -2.44 -10.54 9.00
N LEU A 111 -1.65 -9.87 8.16
CA LEU A 111 -1.76 -8.43 7.99
C LEU A 111 -3.00 -8.18 7.11
N PRO A 112 -3.74 -7.09 7.34
CA PRO A 112 -4.83 -6.70 6.44
C PRO A 112 -4.26 -6.32 5.07
N VAL A 113 -4.05 -7.30 4.20
CA VAL A 113 -3.57 -7.14 2.81
C VAL A 113 -4.29 -8.09 1.83
N VAL A 114 -5.23 -8.93 2.24
CA VAL A 114 -5.91 -9.86 1.31
C VAL A 114 -7.37 -10.14 1.72
N ALA A 115 -8.27 -9.20 1.44
CA ALA A 115 -9.70 -9.48 1.37
C ALA A 115 -10.15 -9.72 -0.09
N SER A 116 -10.05 -10.96 -0.55
CA SER A 116 -11.10 -11.56 -1.39
C SER A 116 -10.99 -13.09 -1.38
N SER A 117 -11.74 -13.69 -0.45
CA SER A 117 -12.59 -14.83 -0.79
C SER A 117 -13.91 -14.29 -1.35
#